data_AF-A0A9X7YD10-F1
#
_entry.id   AF-A0A9X7YD10-F1
#
_cell.length_a   1.000
_cell.length_b   1.000
_cell.length_c   1.000
_cell.angle_alpha   90.00
_cell.angle_beta   90.00
_cell.angle_gamma   90.00
#
_symmetry.space_group_name_H-M   'P 1'
#
loop_
_entity.id
_entity.type
_entity.pdbx_description
1 polymer ?
#
loop_
_entity_poly.entity_id
_entity_poly.type
_entity_poly.pdbx_seq_one_letter_code
_entity_poly.pdbx_strand_id
1 'polypeptide(L)'
;MATSGSGKRGTGRVTLDALQALGPARLARLVLAQAERDAIFARAVRMELAAKDDSGALAHEIDKRLKTIRRSRGFVEWDKVGPLARELDQLRETILGPLAQTSLSQAVDCMKLLLSLAEPVFERSDDSSGSLGTVFRQGGEDLGGLWARADVPDVEQLAGDILTLIEGDGYGVFDDLPDAASPALGQTGRAALRRMLLERQAGLTGPERRQFDYKVGWLLPKLADLDGDVDAYIATVDPDRRNTLVNAQVAARLIAQGRAAEALDWIDAPVERSHNERELADLKLRAFEALGRRDDVQAQRKAIFDRWLDAQALREWLRALPDFEDVAAERQALDQAMAYDRATSALAFLVAWPDLKRASKLTRERLEGLEARAYDILRPAAEALSQTDPGGATLLYRRLVAGVLDRASSKYYPYAARDFAAATDLADRIAGDVDVVPHDDWLADLRKVHGRKIGFWNQVAGKFG
;
A
#
# COMPACT_ATOMS: atom_id res chain seq x y z
N MET A 1 -25.15 67.14 12.03
CA MET A 1 -24.24 66.19 12.71
C MET A 1 -24.71 64.78 12.38
N ALA A 2 -23.80 63.92 11.94
CA ALA A 2 -23.95 62.48 11.66
C ALA A 2 -24.81 62.04 10.46
N THR A 3 -24.14 61.77 9.33
CA THR A 3 -24.30 60.49 8.62
C THR A 3 -22.91 59.94 8.29
N SER A 4 -22.53 58.90 9.03
CA SER A 4 -21.25 58.20 8.89
C SER A 4 -21.33 57.18 7.75
N GLY A 5 -20.83 57.55 6.58
CA GLY A 5 -20.52 56.59 5.51
C GLY A 5 -19.17 55.92 5.77
N SER A 6 -19.13 54.92 6.64
CA SER A 6 -17.96 54.07 6.84
C SER A 6 -17.80 53.14 5.63
N GLY A 7 -17.12 53.62 4.59
CA GLY A 7 -16.64 52.80 3.49
C GLY A 7 -15.50 51.91 3.98
N LYS A 8 -15.82 50.74 4.54
CA LYS A 8 -14.87 49.64 4.67
C LYS A 8 -14.46 49.22 3.25
N ARG A 9 -13.32 49.72 2.78
CA ARG A 9 -12.56 49.15 1.66
C ARG A 9 -12.13 47.75 2.07
N GLY A 10 -13.00 46.77 1.81
CA GLY A 10 -12.59 45.37 1.79
C GLY A 10 -11.50 45.24 0.75
N THR A 11 -10.33 44.80 1.18
CA THR A 11 -9.23 44.37 0.32
C THR A 11 -9.81 43.41 -0.71
N GLY A 12 -9.85 43.85 -1.98
CA GLY A 12 -10.47 43.12 -3.08
C GLY A 12 -9.83 41.75 -3.18
N ARG A 13 -10.55 40.72 -2.75
CA ARG A 13 -10.10 39.34 -2.87
C ARG A 13 -10.01 39.05 -4.37
N VAL A 14 -8.83 38.64 -4.83
CA VAL A 14 -8.62 38.23 -6.23
C VAL A 14 -9.52 37.01 -6.46
N THR A 15 -10.54 37.16 -7.30
CA THR A 15 -11.51 36.12 -7.67
C THR A 15 -11.59 36.04 -9.18
N LEU A 16 -12.00 34.88 -9.72
CA LEU A 16 -12.09 34.66 -11.17
C LEU A 16 -13.01 35.71 -11.83
N ASP A 17 -14.19 35.96 -11.25
CA ASP A 17 -15.16 36.94 -11.76
C ASP A 17 -14.59 38.37 -11.76
N ALA A 18 -13.87 38.76 -10.71
CA ALA A 18 -13.23 40.07 -10.64
C ALA A 18 -12.10 40.21 -11.66
N LEU A 19 -11.36 39.13 -11.95
CA LEU A 19 -10.36 39.12 -13.00
C LEU A 19 -11.01 39.21 -14.39
N GLN A 20 -12.06 38.44 -14.66
CA GLN A 20 -12.80 38.50 -15.94
C GLN A 20 -13.37 39.90 -16.21
N ALA A 21 -13.89 40.58 -15.18
CA ALA A 21 -14.43 41.94 -15.29
C ALA A 21 -13.39 43.02 -15.68
N LEU A 22 -12.07 42.76 -15.53
CA LEU A 22 -11.02 43.67 -15.99
C LEU A 22 -10.94 43.80 -17.51
N GLY A 23 -11.49 42.80 -18.23
CA GLY A 23 -11.50 42.73 -19.68
C GLY A 23 -10.16 42.28 -20.29
N PRO A 24 -10.18 41.76 -21.53
CA PRO A 24 -9.04 41.09 -22.15
C PRO A 24 -7.78 41.97 -22.26
N ALA A 25 -7.94 43.25 -22.65
CA ALA A 25 -6.81 44.16 -22.89
C ALA A 25 -6.04 44.54 -21.62
N ARG A 26 -6.70 44.51 -20.46
CA ARG A 26 -6.06 44.82 -19.17
C ARG A 26 -5.43 43.57 -18.57
N LEU A 27 -6.09 42.42 -18.69
CA LEU A 27 -5.52 41.13 -18.32
C LEU A 27 -4.26 40.82 -19.13
N ALA A 28 -4.28 40.99 -20.47
CA ALA A 28 -3.13 40.75 -21.32
C ALA A 28 -1.91 41.61 -20.92
N ARG A 29 -2.13 42.88 -20.54
CA ARG A 29 -1.06 43.75 -20.03
C ARG A 29 -0.50 43.29 -18.68
N LEU A 30 -1.36 42.84 -17.76
CA LEU A 30 -0.91 42.30 -16.47
C LEU A 30 -0.11 41.00 -16.65
N VAL A 31 -0.59 40.12 -17.54
CA VAL A 31 0.11 38.88 -17.91
C VAL A 31 1.46 39.18 -18.54
N LEU A 32 1.53 40.10 -19.51
CA LEU A 32 2.79 40.49 -20.15
C LEU A 32 3.78 41.08 -19.12
N ALA A 33 3.31 42.00 -18.28
CA ALA A 33 4.16 42.62 -17.25
C ALA A 33 4.69 41.60 -16.22
N GLN A 34 3.90 40.57 -15.88
CA GLN A 34 4.39 39.49 -15.02
C GLN A 34 5.36 38.58 -15.77
N ALA A 35 5.09 38.25 -17.04
CA ALA A 35 5.96 37.43 -17.87
C ALA A 35 7.35 38.08 -18.08
N GLU A 36 7.43 39.40 -18.18
CA GLU A 36 8.72 40.10 -18.27
C GLU A 36 9.59 39.98 -17.01
N ARG A 37 8.98 39.65 -15.86
CA ARG A 37 9.64 39.63 -14.53
C ARG A 37 9.84 38.21 -13.98
N ASP A 38 9.07 37.25 -14.49
CA ASP A 38 9.06 35.87 -14.02
C ASP A 38 9.16 34.92 -15.21
N ALA A 39 10.35 34.32 -15.38
CA ALA A 39 10.64 33.41 -16.48
C ALA A 39 9.80 32.12 -16.47
N ILE A 40 9.33 31.69 -15.29
CA ILE A 40 8.45 30.51 -15.16
C ILE A 40 7.07 30.91 -15.69
N PHE A 41 6.53 32.03 -15.22
CA PHE A 41 5.26 32.55 -15.70
C PHE A 41 5.29 32.87 -17.20
N ALA A 42 6.38 33.47 -17.69
CA ALA A 42 6.59 33.75 -19.12
C ALA A 42 6.54 32.49 -19.99
N ARG A 43 7.03 31.37 -19.46
CA ARG A 43 6.99 30.09 -20.16
C ARG A 43 5.58 29.53 -20.20
N ALA A 44 4.87 29.55 -19.07
CA ALA A 44 3.47 29.13 -19.00
C ALA A 44 2.62 29.93 -20.01
N VAL A 45 2.77 31.26 -20.05
CA VAL A 45 2.08 32.12 -21.02
C VAL A 45 2.45 31.76 -22.46
N ARG A 46 3.72 31.47 -22.77
CA ARG A 46 4.14 31.04 -24.11
C ARG A 46 3.53 29.70 -24.52
N MET A 47 3.41 28.74 -23.59
CA MET A 47 2.76 27.46 -23.84
C MET A 47 1.26 27.63 -24.09
N GLU A 48 0.57 28.45 -23.30
CA GLU A 48 -0.85 28.77 -23.50
C GLU A 48 -1.11 29.47 -24.84
N LEU A 49 -0.23 30.39 -25.24
CA LEU A 49 -0.30 31.03 -26.56
C LEU A 49 -0.05 30.03 -27.69
N ALA A 50 0.98 29.18 -27.56
CA ALA A 50 1.28 28.17 -28.57
C ALA A 50 0.15 27.13 -28.72
N ALA A 51 -0.47 26.73 -27.60
CA ALA A 51 -1.61 25.81 -27.59
C ALA A 51 -2.81 26.33 -28.38
N LYS A 52 -2.97 27.65 -28.47
CA LYS A 52 -4.07 28.30 -29.20
C LYS A 52 -3.83 28.37 -30.71
N ASP A 53 -2.57 28.50 -31.13
CA ASP A 53 -2.24 28.87 -32.50
C ASP A 53 -1.84 27.66 -33.36
N ASP A 54 -1.02 26.73 -32.84
CA ASP A 54 -0.51 25.56 -33.58
C ASP A 54 0.08 24.49 -32.63
N SER A 55 -0.37 23.23 -32.77
CA SER A 55 0.16 22.10 -31.99
C SER A 55 1.66 21.88 -32.21
N GLY A 56 2.18 22.18 -33.41
CA GLY A 56 3.60 22.13 -33.72
C GLY A 56 4.43 23.11 -32.88
N ALA A 57 3.92 24.34 -32.69
CA ALA A 57 4.55 25.34 -31.85
C ALA A 57 4.56 24.93 -30.36
N LEU A 58 3.46 24.36 -29.87
CA LEU A 58 3.37 23.85 -28.48
C LEU A 58 4.35 22.71 -28.25
N ALA A 59 4.35 21.70 -29.14
CA ALA A 59 5.28 20.58 -29.09
C ALA A 59 6.74 21.05 -29.08
N HIS A 60 7.08 22.04 -29.93
CA HIS A 60 8.42 22.60 -30.00
C HIS A 60 8.86 23.27 -28.68
N GLU A 61 7.99 24.03 -28.01
CA GLU A 61 8.34 24.69 -26.75
C GLU A 61 8.50 23.66 -25.61
N ILE A 62 7.66 22.61 -25.57
CA ILE A 62 7.79 21.50 -24.62
C ILE A 62 9.11 20.76 -24.85
N ASP A 63 9.38 20.33 -26.09
CA ASP A 63 10.61 19.63 -26.49
C ASP A 63 11.86 20.43 -26.10
N LYS A 64 11.87 21.73 -26.42
CA LYS A 64 12.96 22.63 -26.05
C LYS A 64 13.18 22.67 -24.54
N ARG A 65 12.10 22.71 -23.74
CA ARG A 65 12.23 22.72 -22.28
C ARG A 65 12.73 21.38 -21.76
N LEU A 66 12.17 20.26 -22.20
CA LEU A 66 12.63 18.93 -21.80
C LEU A 66 14.11 18.72 -22.14
N LYS A 67 14.54 19.08 -23.35
CA LYS A 67 15.97 19.05 -23.75
C LYS A 67 16.84 19.97 -22.90
N THR A 68 16.32 21.12 -22.46
CA THR A 68 17.06 22.02 -21.55
C THR A 68 17.26 21.36 -20.18
N ILE A 69 16.22 20.75 -19.61
CA ILE A 69 16.30 20.05 -18.32
C ILE A 69 17.28 18.88 -18.42
N ARG A 70 17.20 18.08 -19.49
CA ARG A 70 18.09 16.95 -19.75
C ARG A 70 19.57 17.34 -19.87
N ARG A 71 19.87 18.51 -20.43
CA ARG A 71 21.26 19.01 -20.60
C ARG A 71 21.83 19.64 -19.34
N SER A 72 21.00 19.96 -18.35
CA SER A 72 21.46 20.58 -17.12
C SER A 72 22.32 19.59 -16.32
N ARG A 73 23.47 20.05 -15.83
CA ARG A 73 24.42 19.24 -15.03
C ARG A 73 24.51 19.66 -13.57
N GLY A 74 23.81 20.73 -13.18
CA GLY A 74 23.80 21.20 -11.80
C GLY A 74 23.08 20.20 -10.89
N PHE A 75 23.69 19.92 -9.75
CA PHE A 75 23.07 19.13 -8.69
C PHE A 75 21.84 19.87 -8.15
N VAL A 76 20.76 19.12 -7.91
CA VAL A 76 19.48 19.61 -7.42
C VAL A 76 19.36 19.22 -5.96
N GLU A 77 19.60 20.22 -5.10
CA GLU A 77 19.43 20.09 -3.65
C GLU A 77 17.99 19.73 -3.29
N TRP A 78 17.80 19.07 -2.14
CA TRP A 78 16.50 18.59 -1.66
C TRP A 78 15.40 19.66 -1.65
N ASP A 79 15.75 20.93 -1.37
CA ASP A 79 14.80 22.06 -1.35
C ASP A 79 14.38 22.52 -2.77
N LYS A 80 15.13 22.11 -3.80
CA LYS A 80 14.87 22.39 -5.23
C LYS A 80 14.21 21.23 -5.96
N VAL A 81 14.19 20.03 -5.39
CA VAL A 81 13.52 18.85 -5.96
C VAL A 81 12.02 19.08 -6.10
N GLY A 82 11.34 19.57 -5.07
CA GLY A 82 9.90 19.86 -5.13
C GLY A 82 9.52 20.84 -6.25
N PRO A 83 10.21 21.98 -6.42
CA PRO A 83 10.04 22.86 -7.57
C PRO A 83 10.27 22.19 -8.93
N LEU A 84 11.32 21.38 -9.09
CA LEU A 84 11.61 20.68 -10.34
C LEU A 84 10.52 19.65 -10.67
N ALA A 85 10.09 18.87 -9.68
CA ALA A 85 9.01 17.89 -9.83
C ALA A 85 7.72 18.56 -10.30
N ARG A 86 7.33 19.69 -9.68
CA ARG A 86 6.15 20.47 -10.11
C ARG A 86 6.27 20.98 -11.55
N GLU A 87 7.47 21.39 -11.98
CA GLU A 87 7.69 21.80 -13.36
C GLU A 87 7.54 20.62 -14.34
N LEU A 88 8.14 19.46 -14.03
CA LEU A 88 8.00 18.26 -14.86
C LEU A 88 6.55 17.79 -14.91
N ASP A 89 5.83 17.86 -13.80
CA ASP A 89 4.41 17.50 -13.74
C ASP A 89 3.54 18.44 -14.57
N GLN A 90 3.80 19.75 -14.53
CA GLN A 90 3.10 20.71 -15.39
C GLN A 90 3.37 20.44 -16.88
N LEU A 91 4.60 20.06 -17.25
CA LEU A 91 4.91 19.65 -18.62
C LEU A 91 4.15 18.37 -19.00
N ARG A 92 4.11 17.38 -18.10
CA ARG A 92 3.34 16.13 -18.27
C ARG A 92 1.86 16.42 -18.51
N GLU A 93 1.23 17.24 -17.68
CA GLU A 93 -0.18 17.65 -17.81
C GLU A 93 -0.44 18.38 -19.14
N THR A 94 0.49 19.24 -19.56
CA THR A 94 0.38 19.96 -20.84
C THR A 94 0.46 19.00 -22.03
N ILE A 95 1.31 17.97 -21.94
CA ILE A 95 1.41 16.91 -22.94
C ILE A 95 0.10 16.09 -23.01
N LEU A 96 -0.40 15.63 -21.85
CA LEU A 96 -1.59 14.78 -21.76
C LEU A 96 -2.89 15.50 -22.13
N GLY A 97 -2.97 16.80 -21.84
CA GLY A 97 -4.13 17.64 -22.11
C GLY A 97 -4.04 18.36 -23.45
N PRO A 98 -3.68 19.66 -23.49
CA PRO A 98 -3.73 20.48 -24.70
C PRO A 98 -3.02 19.88 -25.93
N LEU A 99 -1.83 19.30 -25.74
CA LEU A 99 -1.10 18.74 -26.88
C LEU A 99 -1.76 17.47 -27.41
N ALA A 100 -2.13 16.51 -26.55
CA ALA A 100 -2.79 15.28 -26.99
C ALA A 100 -4.20 15.51 -27.59
N GLN A 101 -4.86 16.64 -27.30
CA GLN A 101 -6.12 17.01 -27.94
C GLN A 101 -5.93 17.49 -29.38
N THR A 102 -4.78 18.07 -29.70
CA THR A 102 -4.51 18.67 -31.01
C THR A 102 -3.63 17.79 -31.90
N SER A 103 -2.67 17.06 -31.30
CA SER A 103 -1.75 16.18 -31.99
C SER A 103 -1.26 15.05 -31.07
N LEU A 104 -1.86 13.88 -31.24
CA LEU A 104 -1.56 12.72 -30.40
C LEU A 104 -0.14 12.17 -30.63
N SER A 105 0.34 12.16 -31.88
CA SER A 105 1.71 11.70 -32.19
C SER A 105 2.78 12.58 -31.54
N GLN A 106 2.60 13.91 -31.58
CA GLN A 106 3.51 14.84 -30.91
C GLN A 106 3.44 14.69 -29.39
N ALA A 107 2.26 14.44 -28.82
CA ALA A 107 2.13 14.15 -27.40
C ALA A 107 2.90 12.89 -26.98
N VAL A 108 2.79 11.81 -27.77
CA VAL A 108 3.56 10.58 -27.56
C VAL A 108 5.07 10.86 -27.62
N ASP A 109 5.55 11.56 -28.64
CA ASP A 109 6.97 11.88 -28.77
C ASP A 109 7.49 12.75 -27.61
N CYS A 110 6.72 13.76 -27.19
CA CYS A 110 7.07 14.59 -26.05
C CYS A 110 7.05 13.81 -24.72
N MET A 111 6.10 12.89 -24.53
CA MET A 111 6.05 12.06 -23.32
C MET A 111 7.21 11.07 -23.28
N LYS A 112 7.54 10.41 -24.39
CA LYS A 112 8.75 9.57 -24.51
C LYS A 112 10.01 10.36 -24.16
N LEU A 113 10.12 11.60 -24.66
CA LEU A 113 11.22 12.48 -24.31
C LEU A 113 11.23 12.79 -22.82
N LEU A 114 10.08 13.13 -22.22
CA LEU A 114 9.96 13.38 -20.78
C LEU A 114 10.44 12.18 -19.98
N LEU A 115 10.02 10.96 -20.30
CA LEU A 115 10.45 9.75 -19.60
C LEU A 115 11.96 9.50 -19.75
N SER A 116 12.55 9.81 -20.90
CA SER A 116 14.01 9.72 -21.09
C SER A 116 14.83 10.67 -20.19
N LEU A 117 14.19 11.59 -19.46
CA LEU A 117 14.86 12.43 -18.46
C LEU A 117 15.06 11.73 -17.12
N ALA A 118 14.41 10.58 -16.85
CA ALA A 118 14.41 9.96 -15.53
C ALA A 118 15.83 9.75 -14.98
N GLU A 119 16.64 8.95 -15.66
CA GLU A 119 18.02 8.64 -15.26
C GLU A 119 18.89 9.91 -15.06
N PRO A 120 19.06 10.81 -16.05
CA PRO A 120 19.91 11.99 -15.87
C PRO A 120 19.37 13.02 -14.86
N VAL A 121 18.08 12.98 -14.53
CA VAL A 121 17.51 13.81 -13.46
C VAL A 121 17.79 13.19 -12.09
N PHE A 122 17.61 11.88 -11.92
CA PHE A 122 17.92 11.21 -10.67
C PHE A 122 19.41 11.25 -10.32
N GLU A 123 20.30 11.03 -11.28
CA GLU A 123 21.76 11.07 -11.07
C GLU A 123 22.26 12.40 -10.48
N ARG A 124 21.49 13.48 -10.65
CA ARG A 124 21.84 14.82 -10.17
C ARG A 124 20.87 15.38 -9.13
N SER A 125 20.00 14.57 -8.53
CA SER A 125 18.98 15.06 -7.58
C SER A 125 18.90 14.17 -6.34
N ASP A 126 18.69 14.78 -5.18
CA ASP A 126 18.32 14.05 -3.96
C ASP A 126 16.79 13.88 -3.86
N ASP A 127 16.24 12.86 -4.53
CA ASP A 127 14.80 12.55 -4.47
C ASP A 127 14.39 11.65 -3.30
N SER A 128 15.00 11.82 -2.13
CA SER A 128 14.56 11.11 -0.91
C SER A 128 13.07 11.33 -0.58
N SER A 129 12.46 12.39 -1.13
CA SER A 129 11.03 12.66 -1.03
C SER A 129 10.13 11.79 -1.92
N GLY A 130 10.69 11.18 -2.97
CA GLY A 130 9.95 10.43 -4.00
C GLY A 130 9.11 11.29 -4.96
N SER A 131 9.30 12.61 -4.97
CA SER A 131 8.50 13.54 -5.77
C SER A 131 8.79 13.41 -7.26
N LEU A 132 10.07 13.26 -7.65
CA LEU A 132 10.45 13.08 -9.05
C LEU A 132 10.02 11.69 -9.54
N GLY A 133 10.23 10.65 -8.73
CA GLY A 133 9.76 9.29 -9.03
C GLY A 133 8.26 9.18 -9.25
N THR A 134 7.46 9.97 -8.52
CA THR A 134 6.01 10.02 -8.74
C THR A 134 5.66 10.56 -10.14
N VAL A 135 6.30 11.63 -10.59
CA VAL A 135 6.03 12.25 -11.90
C VAL A 135 6.41 11.30 -13.05
N PHE A 136 7.56 10.62 -12.95
CA PHE A 136 8.00 9.70 -14.00
C PHE A 136 7.12 8.45 -14.09
N ARG A 137 6.67 7.89 -12.95
CA ARG A 137 5.73 6.76 -12.94
C ARG A 137 4.41 7.14 -13.59
N GLN A 138 3.84 8.27 -13.20
CA GLN A 138 2.61 8.80 -13.81
C GLN A 138 2.79 9.08 -15.30
N GLY A 139 3.94 9.61 -15.72
CA GLY A 139 4.23 9.80 -17.14
C GLY A 139 4.28 8.47 -17.93
N GLY A 140 4.73 7.38 -17.30
CA GLY A 140 4.70 6.04 -17.87
C GLY A 140 3.27 5.54 -18.08
N GLU A 141 2.43 5.67 -17.06
CA GLU A 141 1.00 5.36 -17.14
C GLU A 141 0.30 6.18 -18.24
N ASP A 142 0.57 7.48 -18.27
CA ASP A 142 0.02 8.41 -19.27
C ASP A 142 0.45 8.03 -20.69
N LEU A 143 1.72 7.67 -20.89
CA LEU A 143 2.23 7.24 -22.19
C LEU A 143 1.50 5.99 -22.70
N GLY A 144 1.26 5.01 -21.82
CA GLY A 144 0.43 3.85 -22.11
C GLY A 144 -0.98 4.25 -22.59
N GLY A 145 -1.62 5.19 -21.87
CA GLY A 145 -2.91 5.75 -22.24
C GLY A 145 -2.92 6.52 -23.56
N LEU A 146 -1.84 7.27 -23.86
CA LEU A 146 -1.68 7.96 -25.14
C LEU A 146 -1.54 6.98 -26.31
N TRP A 147 -0.75 5.91 -26.14
CA TRP A 147 -0.63 4.86 -27.16
C TRP A 147 -1.95 4.13 -27.41
N ALA A 148 -2.74 3.87 -26.37
CA ALA A 148 -4.05 3.24 -26.51
C ALA A 148 -5.07 4.10 -27.28
N ARG A 149 -4.88 5.41 -27.32
CA ARG A 149 -5.70 6.36 -28.08
C ARG A 149 -5.24 6.55 -29.52
N ALA A 150 -3.99 6.20 -29.83
CA ALA A 150 -3.44 6.40 -31.16
C ALA A 150 -3.99 5.33 -32.10
N ASP A 151 -4.30 5.68 -33.35
CA ASP A 151 -4.51 4.70 -34.40
C ASP A 151 -3.18 3.95 -34.58
N VAL A 152 -3.02 2.81 -33.90
CA VAL A 152 -1.73 2.15 -33.66
C VAL A 152 -1.11 1.70 -34.99
N PRO A 153 -0.05 2.35 -35.52
CA PRO A 153 0.44 1.99 -36.85
C PRO A 153 1.46 0.84 -36.84
N ASP A 154 2.07 0.50 -35.71
CA ASP A 154 3.01 -0.63 -35.64
C ASP A 154 3.26 -1.09 -34.19
N VAL A 155 2.78 -2.29 -33.84
CA VAL A 155 2.97 -2.88 -32.51
C VAL A 155 4.42 -3.32 -32.25
N GLU A 156 5.21 -3.57 -33.31
CA GLU A 156 6.64 -3.88 -33.19
C GLU A 156 7.42 -2.62 -32.81
N GLN A 157 7.11 -1.48 -33.43
CA GLN A 157 7.71 -0.20 -33.06
C GLN A 157 7.36 0.16 -31.61
N LEU A 158 6.11 -0.04 -31.20
CA LEU A 158 5.67 0.19 -29.83
C LEU A 158 6.43 -0.69 -28.82
N ALA A 159 6.59 -1.98 -29.12
CA ALA A 159 7.39 -2.90 -28.30
C ALA A 159 8.85 -2.43 -28.18
N GLY A 160 9.47 -2.00 -29.29
CA GLY A 160 10.83 -1.47 -29.30
C GLY A 160 10.98 -0.18 -28.49
N ASP A 161 9.98 0.71 -28.54
CA ASP A 161 9.95 1.94 -27.75
C ASP A 161 9.87 1.65 -26.24
N ILE A 162 9.02 0.71 -25.82
CA ILE A 162 8.90 0.28 -24.43
C ILE A 162 10.22 -0.33 -23.94
N LEU A 163 10.82 -1.22 -24.74
CA LEU A 163 12.10 -1.83 -24.38
C LEU A 163 13.18 -0.76 -24.21
N THR A 164 13.24 0.24 -25.08
CA THR A 164 14.20 1.34 -24.99
C THR A 164 14.03 2.16 -23.71
N LEU A 165 12.78 2.46 -23.32
CA LEU A 165 12.50 3.18 -22.08
C LEU A 165 12.89 2.37 -20.84
N ILE A 166 12.53 1.08 -20.79
CA ILE A 166 12.90 0.18 -19.69
C ILE A 166 14.42 -0.02 -19.64
N GLU A 167 15.11 -0.03 -20.79
CA GLU A 167 16.56 -0.12 -20.81
C GLU A 167 17.23 1.09 -20.15
N GLY A 168 16.67 2.30 -20.32
CA GLY A 168 17.12 3.53 -19.66
C GLY A 168 16.60 3.72 -18.23
N ASP A 169 15.84 2.77 -17.68
CA ASP A 169 15.27 2.87 -16.34
C ASP A 169 16.19 2.28 -15.27
N GLY A 170 17.25 3.01 -14.94
CA GLY A 170 18.17 2.63 -13.86
C GLY A 170 17.55 2.67 -12.46
N TYR A 171 16.36 3.28 -12.29
CA TYR A 171 15.74 3.55 -10.99
C TYR A 171 14.41 2.83 -10.75
N GLY A 172 13.91 2.05 -11.73
CA GLY A 172 12.69 1.24 -11.59
C GLY A 172 11.41 2.09 -11.52
N VAL A 173 11.33 3.19 -12.26
CA VAL A 173 10.14 4.06 -12.30
C VAL A 173 9.14 3.68 -13.39
N PHE A 174 9.47 2.73 -14.27
CA PHE A 174 8.63 2.30 -15.40
C PHE A 174 8.05 0.89 -15.23
N ASP A 175 8.01 0.34 -14.02
CA ASP A 175 7.44 -0.99 -13.74
C ASP A 175 5.96 -1.12 -14.16
N ASP A 176 5.20 -0.02 -14.16
CA ASP A 176 3.77 0.02 -14.52
C ASP A 176 3.51 0.37 -16.00
N LEU A 177 4.53 0.79 -16.74
CA LEU A 177 4.42 1.13 -18.17
C LEU A 177 3.91 -0.05 -19.02
N PRO A 178 4.38 -1.31 -18.83
CA PRO A 178 3.87 -2.44 -19.60
C PRO A 178 2.37 -2.68 -19.40
N ASP A 179 1.86 -2.50 -18.18
CA ASP A 179 0.43 -2.66 -17.85
C ASP A 179 -0.40 -1.58 -18.56
N ALA A 180 0.04 -0.32 -18.48
CA ALA A 180 -0.65 0.80 -19.10
C ALA A 180 -0.62 0.73 -20.65
N ALA A 181 0.47 0.24 -21.24
CA ALA A 181 0.61 0.06 -22.68
C ALA A 181 0.00 -1.24 -23.21
N SER A 182 -0.35 -2.19 -22.34
CA SER A 182 -0.89 -3.51 -22.70
C SER A 182 -2.10 -3.45 -23.64
N PRO A 183 -3.09 -2.54 -23.47
CA PRO A 183 -4.20 -2.41 -24.42
C PRO A 183 -3.76 -2.03 -25.84
N ALA A 184 -2.74 -1.18 -25.97
CA ALA A 184 -2.20 -0.74 -27.27
C ALA A 184 -1.32 -1.80 -27.93
N LEU A 185 -0.53 -2.53 -27.13
CA LEU A 185 0.28 -3.65 -27.61
C LEU A 185 -0.60 -4.81 -28.12
N GLY A 186 -1.68 -5.10 -27.40
CA GLY A 186 -2.40 -6.36 -27.56
C GLY A 186 -1.48 -7.57 -27.36
N GLN A 187 -1.98 -8.76 -27.70
CA GLN A 187 -1.20 -9.99 -27.56
C GLN A 187 0.02 -10.00 -28.50
N THR A 188 -0.14 -9.51 -29.74
CA THR A 188 0.93 -9.47 -30.75
C THR A 188 2.09 -8.57 -30.32
N GLY A 189 1.80 -7.36 -29.82
CA GLY A 189 2.83 -6.44 -29.34
C GLY A 189 3.54 -6.95 -28.08
N ARG A 190 2.81 -7.58 -27.15
CA ARG A 190 3.43 -8.20 -25.97
C ARG A 190 4.34 -9.39 -26.35
N ALA A 191 3.94 -10.19 -27.35
CA ALA A 191 4.78 -11.24 -27.90
C ALA A 191 6.04 -10.68 -28.61
N ALA A 192 5.90 -9.58 -29.35
CA ALA A 192 7.03 -8.86 -29.95
C ALA A 192 8.00 -8.34 -28.88
N LEU A 193 7.48 -7.70 -27.83
CA LEU A 193 8.29 -7.22 -26.69
C LEU A 193 9.01 -8.37 -25.99
N ARG A 194 8.33 -9.50 -25.75
CA ARG A 194 8.94 -10.71 -25.19
C ARG A 194 10.09 -11.22 -26.07
N ARG A 195 9.88 -11.29 -27.40
CA ARG A 195 10.91 -11.72 -28.35
C ARG A 195 12.12 -10.78 -28.31
N MET A 196 11.90 -9.47 -28.44
CA MET A 196 12.96 -8.47 -28.41
C MET A 196 13.76 -8.52 -27.11
N LEU A 197 13.08 -8.68 -25.97
CA LEU A 197 13.71 -8.81 -24.65
C LEU A 197 14.63 -10.03 -24.59
N LEU A 198 14.18 -11.19 -25.07
CA LEU A 198 14.97 -12.43 -25.08
C LEU A 198 16.14 -12.37 -26.08
N GLU A 199 15.91 -11.84 -27.28
CA GLU A 199 16.97 -11.63 -28.30
C GLU A 199 18.04 -10.68 -27.78
N ARG A 200 17.62 -9.58 -27.14
CA ARG A 200 18.52 -8.60 -26.52
C ARG A 200 19.34 -9.25 -25.42
N GLN A 201 18.69 -10.02 -24.55
CA GLN A 201 19.37 -10.76 -23.49
C GLN A 201 20.44 -11.72 -24.08
N ALA A 202 20.07 -12.52 -25.08
CA ALA A 202 20.95 -13.48 -25.75
C ALA A 202 22.18 -12.84 -26.42
N GLY A 203 22.05 -11.60 -26.91
CA GLY A 203 23.14 -10.85 -27.50
C GLY A 203 24.14 -10.24 -26.49
N LEU A 204 23.83 -10.25 -25.18
CA LEU A 204 24.68 -9.67 -24.14
C LEU A 204 25.57 -10.72 -23.46
N THR A 205 26.76 -10.29 -23.01
CA THR A 205 27.69 -11.13 -22.24
C THR A 205 28.24 -10.40 -21.02
N GLY A 206 28.84 -11.14 -20.08
CA GLY A 206 29.59 -10.55 -18.97
C GLY A 206 28.76 -9.64 -18.03
N PRO A 207 29.29 -8.48 -17.60
CA PRO A 207 28.59 -7.56 -16.71
C PRO A 207 27.28 -6.99 -17.28
N GLU A 208 27.24 -6.70 -18.57
CA GLU A 208 26.06 -6.13 -19.24
C GLU A 208 24.88 -7.11 -19.21
N ARG A 209 25.15 -8.40 -19.46
CA ARG A 209 24.16 -9.47 -19.30
C ARG A 209 23.57 -9.48 -17.90
N ARG A 210 24.41 -9.45 -16.85
CA ARG A 210 23.96 -9.50 -15.45
C ARG A 210 23.07 -8.31 -15.08
N GLN A 211 23.38 -7.12 -15.58
CA GLN A 211 22.54 -5.94 -15.36
C GLN A 211 21.20 -6.07 -16.08
N PHE A 212 21.21 -6.64 -17.29
CA PHE A 212 19.99 -6.84 -18.07
C PHE A 212 19.12 -8.00 -17.54
N ASP A 213 19.71 -9.02 -16.93
CA ASP A 213 18.99 -10.16 -16.34
C ASP A 213 17.98 -9.70 -15.26
N TYR A 214 18.24 -8.58 -14.56
CA TYR A 214 17.25 -7.97 -13.67
C TYR A 214 15.98 -7.56 -14.43
N LYS A 215 16.14 -6.87 -15.57
CA LYS A 215 15.01 -6.42 -16.42
C LYS A 215 14.21 -7.60 -16.93
N VAL A 216 14.90 -8.63 -17.38
CA VAL A 216 14.28 -9.89 -17.82
C VAL A 216 13.52 -10.55 -16.68
N GLY A 217 14.11 -10.59 -15.48
CA GLY A 217 13.55 -11.24 -14.30
C GLY A 217 12.25 -10.63 -13.79
N TRP A 218 11.98 -9.35 -14.02
CA TRP A 218 10.70 -8.73 -13.66
C TRP A 218 9.74 -8.58 -14.84
N LEU A 219 10.25 -8.30 -16.05
CA LEU A 219 9.40 -8.02 -17.21
C LEU A 219 8.82 -9.28 -17.84
N LEU A 220 9.57 -10.40 -17.92
CA LEU A 220 9.01 -11.65 -18.48
C LEU A 220 7.81 -12.18 -17.67
N PRO A 221 7.89 -12.31 -16.32
CA PRO A 221 6.74 -12.74 -15.54
C PRO A 221 5.55 -11.78 -15.68
N LYS A 222 5.81 -10.46 -15.73
CA LYS A 222 4.76 -9.45 -15.92
C LYS A 222 4.08 -9.59 -17.28
N LEU A 223 4.82 -9.81 -18.36
CA LEU A 223 4.24 -10.07 -19.69
C LEU A 223 3.43 -11.37 -19.73
N ALA A 224 3.87 -12.40 -19.01
CA ALA A 224 3.10 -13.63 -18.86
C ALA A 224 1.78 -13.39 -18.12
N ASP A 225 1.80 -12.61 -17.04
CA ASP A 225 0.59 -12.21 -16.31
C ASP A 225 -0.38 -11.41 -17.17
N LEU A 226 0.12 -10.45 -17.95
CA LEU A 226 -0.69 -9.64 -18.88
C LEU A 226 -1.34 -10.49 -20.00
N ASP A 227 -0.73 -11.61 -20.37
CA ASP A 227 -1.32 -12.58 -21.30
C ASP A 227 -2.21 -13.63 -20.60
N GLY A 228 -2.23 -13.66 -19.26
CA GLY A 228 -2.83 -14.75 -18.49
C GLY A 228 -2.12 -16.10 -18.71
N ASP A 229 -0.89 -16.09 -19.22
CA ASP A 229 -0.14 -17.29 -19.59
C ASP A 229 0.66 -17.81 -18.38
N VAL A 230 0.02 -18.68 -17.61
CA VAL A 230 0.63 -19.27 -16.41
C VAL A 230 1.84 -20.15 -16.73
N ASP A 231 1.89 -20.78 -17.91
CA ASP A 231 3.02 -21.63 -18.30
C ASP A 231 4.23 -20.77 -18.66
N ALA A 232 4.03 -19.65 -19.35
CA ALA A 232 5.08 -18.66 -19.57
C ALA A 232 5.59 -18.07 -18.26
N TYR A 233 4.71 -17.84 -17.28
CA TYR A 233 5.12 -17.38 -15.95
C TYR A 233 5.98 -18.46 -15.25
N ILE A 234 5.52 -19.71 -15.23
CA ILE A 234 6.27 -20.84 -14.64
C ILE A 234 7.66 -20.98 -15.29
N ALA A 235 7.77 -20.78 -16.61
CA ALA A 235 9.04 -20.86 -17.33
C ALA A 235 10.06 -19.79 -16.89
N THR A 236 9.63 -18.72 -16.22
CA THR A 236 10.54 -17.70 -15.64
C THR A 236 11.07 -18.09 -14.26
N VAL A 237 10.47 -19.08 -13.60
CA VAL A 237 10.86 -19.50 -12.26
C VAL A 237 12.17 -20.29 -12.32
N ASP A 238 13.18 -19.78 -11.63
CA ASP A 238 14.43 -20.50 -11.38
C ASP A 238 14.19 -21.63 -10.36
N PRO A 239 14.31 -22.92 -10.76
CA PRO A 239 14.07 -24.05 -9.86
C PRO A 239 14.95 -24.05 -8.61
N ASP A 240 16.19 -23.52 -8.71
CA ASP A 240 17.16 -23.52 -7.61
C ASP A 240 16.86 -22.41 -6.59
N ARG A 241 16.05 -21.41 -6.96
CA ARG A 241 15.63 -20.28 -6.10
C ARG A 241 14.20 -20.41 -5.62
N ARG A 242 13.57 -21.56 -5.88
CA ARG A 242 12.18 -21.82 -5.53
C ARG A 242 12.00 -21.81 -4.00
N ASN A 243 10.97 -21.09 -3.56
CA ASN A 243 10.59 -21.00 -2.14
C ASN A 243 9.06 -20.94 -2.01
N THR A 244 8.56 -20.92 -0.78
CA THR A 244 7.12 -20.89 -0.49
C THR A 244 6.39 -19.67 -1.07
N LEU A 245 7.04 -18.50 -1.20
CA LEU A 245 6.43 -17.33 -1.83
C LEU A 245 6.22 -17.55 -3.34
N VAL A 246 7.26 -18.02 -4.04
CA VAL A 246 7.18 -18.33 -5.47
C VAL A 246 6.14 -19.43 -5.72
N ASN A 247 6.08 -20.45 -4.85
CA ASN A 247 5.07 -21.50 -4.94
C ASN A 247 3.65 -20.96 -4.79
N ALA A 248 3.42 -20.07 -3.82
CA ALA A 248 2.13 -19.44 -3.62
C ALA A 248 1.71 -18.61 -4.85
N GLN A 249 2.64 -17.84 -5.41
CA GLN A 249 2.42 -17.03 -6.61
C GLN A 249 2.04 -17.89 -7.83
N VAL A 250 2.74 -19.00 -8.06
CA VAL A 250 2.43 -19.93 -9.16
C VAL A 250 1.09 -20.64 -8.91
N ALA A 251 0.88 -21.16 -7.69
CA ALA A 251 -0.34 -21.86 -7.32
C ALA A 251 -1.59 -20.98 -7.46
N ALA A 252 -1.52 -19.71 -7.07
CA ALA A 252 -2.60 -18.75 -7.23
C ALA A 252 -3.00 -18.57 -8.71
N ARG A 253 -2.02 -18.48 -9.61
CA ARG A 253 -2.24 -18.38 -11.07
C ARG A 253 -2.83 -19.65 -11.65
N LEU A 254 -2.30 -20.81 -11.26
CA LEU A 254 -2.82 -22.11 -11.68
C LEU A 254 -4.28 -22.30 -11.26
N ILE A 255 -4.63 -21.94 -10.01
CA ILE A 255 -6.02 -21.98 -9.53
C ILE A 255 -6.91 -21.05 -10.35
N ALA A 256 -6.45 -19.82 -10.66
CA ALA A 256 -7.22 -18.87 -11.46
C ALA A 256 -7.51 -19.39 -12.88
N GLN A 257 -6.63 -20.23 -13.43
CA GLN A 257 -6.79 -20.90 -14.73
C GLN A 257 -7.46 -22.28 -14.64
N GLY A 258 -8.02 -22.66 -13.50
CA GLY A 258 -8.70 -23.96 -13.31
C GLY A 258 -7.76 -25.16 -13.18
N ARG A 259 -6.45 -24.96 -13.09
CA ARG A 259 -5.40 -26.00 -12.94
C ARG A 259 -5.08 -26.27 -11.47
N ALA A 260 -6.12 -26.46 -10.67
CA ALA A 260 -6.00 -26.61 -9.21
C ALA A 260 -5.20 -27.85 -8.78
N ALA A 261 -5.19 -28.93 -9.58
CA ALA A 261 -4.39 -30.11 -9.28
C ALA A 261 -2.89 -29.81 -9.32
N GLU A 262 -2.43 -29.13 -10.38
CA GLU A 262 -1.03 -28.72 -10.49
C GLU A 262 -0.66 -27.69 -9.41
N ALA A 263 -1.60 -26.81 -9.03
CA ALA A 263 -1.39 -25.89 -7.92
C ALA A 263 -1.06 -26.62 -6.61
N LEU A 264 -1.68 -27.77 -6.35
CA LEU A 264 -1.36 -28.59 -5.18
C LEU A 264 0.08 -29.14 -5.24
N ASP A 265 0.54 -29.59 -6.41
CA ASP A 265 1.94 -30.02 -6.59
C ASP A 265 2.91 -28.87 -6.30
N TRP A 266 2.54 -27.64 -6.67
CA TRP A 266 3.33 -26.46 -6.34
C TRP A 266 3.35 -26.15 -4.85
N ILE A 267 2.21 -26.25 -4.18
CA ILE A 267 2.04 -25.99 -2.75
C ILE A 267 2.79 -27.04 -1.91
N ASP A 268 2.70 -28.31 -2.28
CA ASP A 268 3.22 -29.44 -1.49
C ASP A 268 4.69 -29.76 -1.78
N ALA A 269 5.29 -29.10 -2.78
CA ALA A 269 6.70 -29.29 -3.09
C ALA A 269 7.61 -28.90 -1.90
N PRO A 270 8.62 -29.74 -1.59
CA PRO A 270 9.51 -29.48 -0.47
C PRO A 270 10.40 -28.27 -0.76
N VAL A 271 10.22 -27.21 0.01
CA VAL A 271 11.03 -25.98 -0.03
C VAL A 271 11.31 -25.50 1.40
N GLU A 272 12.30 -24.63 1.58
CA GLU A 272 12.54 -24.01 2.88
C GLU A 272 11.29 -23.27 3.39
N ARG A 273 10.94 -23.52 4.66
CA ARG A 273 9.78 -22.88 5.29
C ARG A 273 10.00 -21.38 5.37
N SER A 274 8.95 -20.61 5.10
CA SER A 274 8.93 -19.16 5.28
C SER A 274 7.69 -18.72 6.05
N HIS A 275 7.55 -17.40 6.24
CA HIS A 275 6.40 -16.79 6.91
C HIS A 275 5.06 -16.91 6.16
N ASN A 276 5.03 -17.52 4.97
CA ASN A 276 3.83 -17.62 4.12
C ASN A 276 2.99 -18.89 4.34
N GLU A 277 3.19 -19.61 5.46
CA GLU A 277 2.45 -20.86 5.76
C GLU A 277 0.93 -20.67 5.71
N ARG A 278 0.42 -19.51 6.17
CA ARG A 278 -1.03 -19.21 6.17
C ARG A 278 -1.57 -19.08 4.74
N GLU A 279 -0.89 -18.31 3.90
CA GLU A 279 -1.28 -18.08 2.50
C GLU A 279 -1.30 -19.40 1.71
N LEU A 280 -0.29 -20.25 1.89
CA LEU A 280 -0.28 -21.58 1.27
C LEU A 280 -1.43 -22.45 1.75
N ALA A 281 -1.77 -22.40 3.04
CA ALA A 281 -2.91 -23.15 3.57
C ALA A 281 -4.25 -22.70 2.97
N ASP A 282 -4.42 -21.39 2.73
CA ASP A 282 -5.61 -20.84 2.07
C ASP A 282 -5.67 -21.20 0.58
N LEU A 283 -4.54 -21.13 -0.12
CA LEU A 283 -4.45 -21.59 -1.52
C LEU A 283 -4.74 -23.09 -1.64
N LYS A 284 -4.27 -23.90 -0.69
CA LYS A 284 -4.56 -25.34 -0.64
C LYS A 284 -6.05 -25.61 -0.43
N LEU A 285 -6.70 -24.86 0.47
CA LEU A 285 -8.15 -24.93 0.67
C LEU A 285 -8.90 -24.60 -0.63
N ARG A 286 -8.55 -23.48 -1.28
CA ARG A 286 -9.13 -23.08 -2.57
C ARG A 286 -8.93 -24.12 -3.67
N ALA A 287 -7.75 -24.74 -3.73
CA ALA A 287 -7.46 -25.79 -4.71
C ALA A 287 -8.35 -27.03 -4.47
N PHE A 288 -8.52 -27.46 -3.21
CA PHE A 288 -9.43 -28.56 -2.88
C PHE A 288 -10.89 -28.25 -3.21
N GLU A 289 -11.34 -27.01 -2.96
CA GLU A 289 -12.68 -26.55 -3.33
C GLU A 289 -12.89 -26.58 -4.84
N ALA A 290 -11.92 -26.06 -5.62
CA ALA A 290 -11.96 -26.08 -7.08
C ALA A 290 -12.00 -27.50 -7.67
N LEU A 291 -11.34 -28.46 -7.01
CA LEU A 291 -11.36 -29.88 -7.40
C LEU A 291 -12.58 -30.64 -6.88
N GLY A 292 -13.46 -30.01 -6.08
CA GLY A 292 -14.61 -30.68 -5.46
C GLY A 292 -14.23 -31.76 -4.42
N ARG A 293 -13.00 -31.72 -3.89
CA ARG A 293 -12.47 -32.69 -2.91
C ARG A 293 -13.00 -32.39 -1.51
N ARG A 294 -14.27 -32.70 -1.27
CA ARG A 294 -15.01 -32.29 -0.04
C ARG A 294 -14.33 -32.69 1.26
N ASP A 295 -13.82 -33.92 1.36
CA ASP A 295 -13.16 -34.40 2.58
C ASP A 295 -11.86 -33.65 2.85
N ASP A 296 -11.08 -33.36 1.80
CA ASP A 296 -9.85 -32.59 1.91
C ASP A 296 -10.13 -31.12 2.25
N VAL A 297 -11.21 -30.53 1.75
CA VAL A 297 -11.69 -29.19 2.16
C VAL A 297 -11.94 -29.17 3.68
N GLN A 298 -12.64 -30.19 4.20
CA GLN A 298 -12.93 -30.28 5.64
C GLN A 298 -11.66 -30.48 6.47
N ALA A 299 -10.78 -31.39 6.04
CA ALA A 299 -9.49 -31.61 6.69
C ALA A 299 -8.65 -30.33 6.71
N GLN A 300 -8.64 -29.57 5.61
CA GLN A 300 -7.88 -28.34 5.50
C GLN A 300 -8.46 -27.19 6.34
N ARG A 301 -9.79 -27.03 6.40
CA ARG A 301 -10.43 -26.06 7.32
C ARG A 301 -10.08 -26.38 8.77
N LYS A 302 -10.13 -27.66 9.15
CA LYS A 302 -9.72 -28.10 10.49
C LYS A 302 -8.25 -27.81 10.76
N ALA A 303 -7.36 -28.12 9.81
CA ALA A 303 -5.93 -27.84 9.94
C ALA A 303 -5.63 -26.33 10.08
N ILE A 304 -6.36 -25.49 9.35
CA ILE A 304 -6.28 -24.03 9.46
C ILE A 304 -6.69 -23.58 10.88
N PHE A 305 -7.83 -24.05 11.38
CA PHE A 305 -8.24 -23.76 12.74
C PHE A 305 -7.19 -24.26 13.76
N ASP A 306 -6.68 -25.48 13.59
CA ASP A 306 -5.74 -26.07 14.54
C ASP A 306 -4.42 -25.30 14.66
N ARG A 307 -3.98 -24.72 13.55
CA ARG A 307 -2.71 -24.00 13.45
C ARG A 307 -2.82 -22.52 13.77
N TRP A 308 -3.98 -21.89 13.57
CA TRP A 308 -4.12 -20.43 13.70
C TRP A 308 -5.32 -19.96 14.54
N LEU A 309 -6.15 -20.88 15.06
CA LEU A 309 -7.43 -20.59 15.71
C LEU A 309 -8.34 -19.69 14.86
N ASP A 310 -8.38 -19.94 13.54
CA ASP A 310 -9.21 -19.17 12.62
C ASP A 310 -10.70 -19.47 12.84
N ALA A 311 -11.45 -18.46 13.28
CA ALA A 311 -12.86 -18.60 13.60
C ALA A 311 -13.72 -18.87 12.35
N GLN A 312 -13.37 -18.31 11.18
CA GLN A 312 -14.16 -18.58 9.98
C GLN A 312 -13.99 -20.04 9.55
N ALA A 313 -12.76 -20.54 9.55
CA ALA A 313 -12.47 -21.94 9.21
C ALA A 313 -13.20 -22.90 10.16
N LEU A 314 -13.26 -22.61 11.46
CA LEU A 314 -14.02 -23.42 12.41
C LEU A 314 -15.53 -23.40 12.11
N ARG A 315 -16.14 -22.24 11.85
CA ARG A 315 -17.58 -22.15 11.50
C ARG A 315 -17.91 -22.97 10.27
N GLU A 316 -17.10 -22.84 9.23
CA GLU A 316 -17.31 -23.55 7.97
C GLU A 316 -17.08 -25.06 8.08
N TRP A 317 -16.17 -25.48 8.98
CA TRP A 317 -15.95 -26.88 9.30
C TRP A 317 -17.14 -27.47 10.08
N LEU A 318 -17.55 -26.84 11.18
CA LEU A 318 -18.68 -27.28 12.00
C LEU A 318 -19.98 -27.37 11.20
N ARG A 319 -20.26 -26.39 10.33
CA ARG A 319 -21.47 -26.36 9.50
C ARG A 319 -21.60 -27.56 8.55
N ALA A 320 -20.48 -28.19 8.18
CA ALA A 320 -20.46 -29.31 7.27
C ALA A 320 -20.48 -30.68 7.97
N LEU A 321 -20.42 -30.70 9.30
CA LEU A 321 -20.54 -31.93 10.08
C LEU A 321 -21.99 -32.44 10.04
N PRO A 322 -22.19 -33.76 10.23
CA PRO A 322 -23.52 -34.32 10.45
C PRO A 322 -24.21 -33.65 11.65
N ASP A 323 -25.54 -33.58 11.59
CA ASP A 323 -26.36 -33.13 12.71
C ASP A 323 -25.96 -33.89 13.99
N PHE A 324 -25.89 -33.18 15.13
CA PHE A 324 -25.53 -33.69 16.47
C PHE A 324 -24.03 -33.92 16.75
N GLU A 325 -23.15 -33.89 15.75
CA GLU A 325 -21.69 -33.96 15.97
C GLU A 325 -21.05 -32.57 16.18
N ASP A 326 -21.68 -31.53 15.66
CA ASP A 326 -21.21 -30.13 15.70
C ASP A 326 -21.01 -29.60 17.12
N VAL A 327 -21.94 -29.85 18.05
CA VAL A 327 -21.85 -29.39 19.45
C VAL A 327 -20.65 -30.02 20.17
N ALA A 328 -20.41 -31.31 19.98
CA ALA A 328 -19.29 -32.01 20.59
C ALA A 328 -17.95 -31.53 20.00
N ALA A 329 -17.92 -31.33 18.68
CA ALA A 329 -16.76 -30.82 17.95
C ALA A 329 -16.43 -29.37 18.32
N GLU A 330 -17.43 -28.50 18.46
CA GLU A 330 -17.27 -27.12 18.91
C GLU A 330 -16.67 -27.08 20.32
N ARG A 331 -17.20 -27.91 21.24
CA ARG A 331 -16.67 -28.00 22.60
C ARG A 331 -15.19 -28.41 22.60
N GLN A 332 -14.82 -29.39 21.78
CA GLN A 332 -13.42 -29.82 21.65
C GLN A 332 -12.54 -28.69 21.10
N ALA A 333 -13.01 -27.95 20.09
CA ALA A 333 -12.30 -26.80 19.52
C ALA A 333 -12.08 -25.69 20.57
N LEU A 334 -13.09 -25.41 21.39
CA LEU A 334 -12.98 -24.44 22.49
C LEU A 334 -12.03 -24.90 23.60
N ASP A 335 -12.02 -26.20 23.92
CA ASP A 335 -11.08 -26.77 24.89
C ASP A 335 -9.63 -26.75 24.35
N GLN A 336 -9.44 -26.96 23.05
CA GLN A 336 -8.16 -26.79 22.36
C GLN A 336 -7.68 -25.33 22.41
N ALA A 337 -8.56 -24.35 22.17
CA ALA A 337 -8.20 -22.94 22.24
C ALA A 337 -7.68 -22.56 23.64
N MET A 338 -8.27 -23.11 24.71
CA MET A 338 -7.79 -22.90 26.09
C MET A 338 -6.36 -23.42 26.30
N ALA A 339 -6.01 -24.53 25.65
CA ALA A 339 -4.69 -25.17 25.73
C ALA A 339 -3.66 -24.58 24.76
N TYR A 340 -4.05 -23.65 23.88
CA TYR A 340 -3.18 -23.13 22.82
C TYR A 340 -2.01 -22.30 23.38
N ASP A 341 -0.79 -22.54 22.89
CA ASP A 341 0.43 -21.94 23.46
C ASP A 341 0.40 -20.40 23.49
N ARG A 342 -0.09 -19.78 22.41
CA ARG A 342 -0.17 -18.31 22.30
C ARG A 342 -1.47 -17.79 22.94
N ALA A 343 -1.40 -17.46 24.23
CA ALA A 343 -2.56 -16.99 25.02
C ALA A 343 -3.27 -15.78 24.39
N THR A 344 -2.51 -14.81 23.83
CA THR A 344 -3.10 -13.65 23.14
C THR A 344 -3.97 -14.06 21.94
N SER A 345 -3.51 -15.00 21.12
CA SER A 345 -4.28 -15.51 19.97
C SER A 345 -5.52 -16.28 20.42
N ALA A 346 -5.39 -17.09 21.47
CA ALA A 346 -6.51 -17.81 22.06
C ALA A 346 -7.59 -16.86 22.62
N LEU A 347 -7.18 -15.80 23.34
CA LEU A 347 -8.10 -14.78 23.83
C LEU A 347 -8.84 -14.07 22.68
N ALA A 348 -8.11 -13.68 21.63
CA ALA A 348 -8.70 -13.07 20.44
C ALA A 348 -9.78 -13.98 19.83
N PHE A 349 -9.46 -15.27 19.66
CA PHE A 349 -10.40 -16.26 19.14
C PHE A 349 -11.64 -16.41 20.04
N LEU A 350 -11.48 -16.60 21.36
CA LEU A 350 -12.60 -16.81 22.28
C LEU A 350 -13.56 -15.63 22.33
N VAL A 351 -13.05 -14.40 22.25
CA VAL A 351 -13.86 -13.19 22.16
C VAL A 351 -14.59 -13.09 20.82
N ALA A 352 -13.93 -13.44 19.72
CA ALA A 352 -14.54 -13.49 18.38
C ALA A 352 -15.54 -14.65 18.19
N TRP A 353 -15.40 -15.72 18.98
CA TRP A 353 -16.30 -16.87 19.09
C TRP A 353 -17.40 -16.71 20.18
N PRO A 354 -17.68 -15.47 20.58
CA PRO A 354 -18.29 -15.07 21.87
C PRO A 354 -18.34 -16.06 23.06
N ASP A 355 -17.32 -16.89 23.33
CA ASP A 355 -17.24 -17.67 24.58
C ASP A 355 -16.55 -16.86 25.68
N LEU A 356 -17.30 -15.90 26.23
CA LEU A 356 -16.79 -14.98 27.25
C LEU A 356 -16.44 -15.70 28.55
N LYS A 357 -17.08 -16.85 28.86
CA LYS A 357 -16.76 -17.64 30.05
C LYS A 357 -15.35 -18.21 29.97
N ARG A 358 -14.98 -18.79 28.82
CA ARG A 358 -13.61 -19.28 28.59
C ARG A 358 -12.63 -18.12 28.44
N ALA A 359 -13.00 -17.02 27.79
CA ALA A 359 -12.16 -15.84 27.69
C ALA A 359 -11.79 -15.27 29.08
N SER A 360 -12.76 -15.15 29.99
CA SER A 360 -12.54 -14.79 31.40
C SER A 360 -11.57 -15.72 32.10
N LYS A 361 -11.82 -17.04 31.99
CA LYS A 361 -10.97 -18.06 32.60
C LYS A 361 -9.52 -17.95 32.08
N LEU A 362 -9.33 -17.84 30.76
CA LEU A 362 -8.02 -17.71 30.13
C LEU A 362 -7.30 -16.45 30.60
N THR A 363 -7.99 -15.31 30.66
CA THR A 363 -7.44 -14.04 31.16
C THR A 363 -6.88 -14.18 32.57
N ARG A 364 -7.62 -14.82 33.47
CA ARG A 364 -7.22 -15.00 34.88
C ARG A 364 -6.07 -15.99 35.03
N GLU A 365 -6.14 -17.13 34.34
CA GLU A 365 -5.15 -18.21 34.46
C GLU A 365 -3.83 -17.91 33.71
N ARG A 366 -3.88 -17.10 32.65
CA ARG A 366 -2.75 -16.92 31.71
C ARG A 366 -2.41 -15.45 31.43
N LEU A 367 -2.74 -14.54 32.36
CA LEU A 367 -2.51 -13.09 32.21
C LEU A 367 -1.09 -12.73 31.77
N GLU A 368 -0.07 -13.37 32.35
CA GLU A 368 1.33 -13.07 32.02
C GLU A 368 1.72 -13.46 30.59
N GLY A 369 1.06 -14.47 30.03
CA GLY A 369 1.21 -14.87 28.63
C GLY A 369 0.50 -13.94 27.64
N LEU A 370 -0.31 -12.99 28.11
CA LEU A 370 -0.95 -11.99 27.27
C LEU A 370 0.02 -10.85 26.96
N GLU A 371 0.28 -10.68 25.66
CA GLU A 371 1.23 -9.69 25.16
C GLU A 371 0.70 -8.27 25.37
N ALA A 372 1.32 -7.50 26.26
CA ALA A 372 0.93 -6.12 26.53
C ALA A 372 1.16 -5.12 25.36
N ARG A 373 1.54 -5.62 24.17
CA ARG A 373 1.58 -4.85 22.92
C ARG A 373 0.36 -5.09 22.03
N ALA A 374 -0.39 -6.15 22.27
CA ALA A 374 -1.57 -6.53 21.49
C ALA A 374 -2.80 -5.71 21.94
N TYR A 375 -2.70 -4.38 21.88
CA TYR A 375 -3.77 -3.47 22.31
C TYR A 375 -5.05 -3.61 21.47
N ASP A 376 -4.90 -4.04 20.22
CA ASP A 376 -5.95 -4.39 19.27
C ASP A 376 -6.73 -5.65 19.69
N ILE A 377 -6.15 -6.49 20.55
CA ILE A 377 -6.80 -7.70 21.09
C ILE A 377 -7.27 -7.48 22.53
N LEU A 378 -6.38 -7.01 23.40
CA LEU A 378 -6.67 -6.94 24.84
C LEU A 378 -7.74 -5.90 25.17
N ARG A 379 -7.82 -4.78 24.43
CA ARG A 379 -8.81 -3.74 24.71
C ARG A 379 -10.24 -4.18 24.33
N PRO A 380 -10.51 -4.70 23.12
CA PRO A 380 -11.82 -5.27 22.81
C PRO A 380 -12.20 -6.44 23.74
N ALA A 381 -11.23 -7.27 24.14
CA ALA A 381 -11.47 -8.34 25.11
C ALA A 381 -11.89 -7.78 26.47
N ALA A 382 -11.22 -6.73 26.98
CA ALA A 382 -11.58 -6.08 28.23
C ALA A 382 -12.99 -5.47 28.17
N GLU A 383 -13.32 -4.81 27.05
CA GLU A 383 -14.65 -4.24 26.82
C GLU A 383 -15.74 -5.32 26.82
N ALA A 384 -15.52 -6.44 26.12
CA ALA A 384 -16.44 -7.57 26.07
C ALA A 384 -16.64 -8.22 27.44
N LEU A 385 -15.58 -8.31 28.26
CA LEU A 385 -15.64 -8.90 29.60
C LEU A 385 -16.19 -7.94 30.66
N SER A 386 -16.21 -6.62 30.41
CA SER A 386 -16.54 -5.59 31.42
C SER A 386 -17.89 -5.80 32.11
N GLN A 387 -18.85 -6.45 31.45
CA GLN A 387 -20.17 -6.73 32.03
C GLN A 387 -20.19 -8.05 32.81
N THR A 388 -19.68 -9.13 32.23
CA THR A 388 -19.78 -10.50 32.77
C THR A 388 -18.67 -10.85 33.75
N ASP A 389 -17.50 -10.22 33.61
CA ASP A 389 -16.31 -10.42 34.44
C ASP A 389 -15.51 -9.11 34.58
N PRO A 390 -15.96 -8.17 35.43
CA PRO A 390 -15.27 -6.91 35.69
C PRO A 390 -13.81 -7.11 36.12
N GLY A 391 -13.52 -8.14 36.94
CA GLY A 391 -12.17 -8.42 37.40
C GLY A 391 -11.24 -8.82 36.26
N GLY A 392 -11.68 -9.70 35.36
CA GLY A 392 -10.93 -10.06 34.15
C GLY A 392 -10.68 -8.84 33.24
N ALA A 393 -11.70 -8.01 33.03
CA ALA A 393 -11.56 -6.76 32.27
C ALA A 393 -10.53 -5.81 32.90
N THR A 394 -10.56 -5.63 34.23
CA THR A 394 -9.58 -4.83 34.96
C THR A 394 -8.16 -5.37 34.78
N LEU A 395 -7.95 -6.68 34.86
CA LEU A 395 -6.62 -7.29 34.65
C LEU A 395 -6.06 -6.94 33.26
N LEU A 396 -6.88 -7.01 32.22
CA LEU A 396 -6.48 -6.68 30.84
C LEU A 396 -6.14 -5.19 30.68
N TYR A 397 -6.97 -4.28 31.20
CA TYR A 397 -6.68 -2.85 31.17
C TYR A 397 -5.38 -2.52 31.93
N ARG A 398 -5.19 -3.09 33.12
CA ARG A 398 -3.96 -2.90 33.90
C ARG A 398 -2.73 -3.45 33.18
N ARG A 399 -2.84 -4.58 32.47
CA ARG A 399 -1.76 -5.14 31.64
C ARG A 399 -1.38 -4.18 30.51
N LEU A 400 -2.36 -3.56 29.86
CA LEU A 400 -2.11 -2.54 28.82
C LEU A 400 -1.39 -1.31 29.36
N VAL A 401 -1.84 -0.80 30.53
CA VAL A 401 -1.20 0.33 31.22
C VAL A 401 0.26 0.01 31.56
N ALA A 402 0.51 -1.12 32.24
CA ALA A 402 1.85 -1.55 32.62
C ALA A 402 2.75 -1.69 31.38
N GLY A 403 2.28 -2.35 30.33
CA GLY A 403 3.04 -2.53 29.09
C GLY A 403 3.52 -1.25 28.43
N VAL A 404 2.71 -0.17 28.46
CA VAL A 404 3.12 1.14 27.93
C VAL A 404 4.15 1.81 28.85
N LEU A 405 3.96 1.73 30.18
CA LEU A 405 4.79 2.39 31.17
C LEU A 405 6.17 1.74 31.33
N ASP A 406 6.24 0.41 31.31
CA ASP A 406 7.49 -0.36 31.34
C ASP A 406 8.42 0.01 30.19
N ARG A 407 7.84 0.21 29.00
CA ARG A 407 8.57 0.60 27.78
C ARG A 407 8.87 2.09 27.69
N ALA A 408 8.38 2.90 28.62
CA ALA A 408 8.51 4.36 28.60
C ALA A 408 8.04 5.02 27.29
N SER A 409 7.04 4.44 26.61
CA SER A 409 6.68 4.85 25.25
C SER A 409 5.71 6.04 25.27
N SER A 410 6.26 7.26 25.38
CA SER A 410 5.51 8.51 25.56
C SER A 410 4.41 8.75 24.51
N LYS A 411 4.63 8.35 23.25
CA LYS A 411 3.64 8.40 22.16
C LYS A 411 2.31 7.73 22.52
N TYR A 412 2.34 6.69 23.37
CA TYR A 412 1.15 5.90 23.74
C TYR A 412 0.56 6.26 25.11
N TYR A 413 1.10 7.26 25.82
CA TYR A 413 0.54 7.69 27.11
C TYR A 413 -0.94 8.11 27.06
N PRO A 414 -1.44 8.79 26.00
CA PRO A 414 -2.87 9.09 25.91
C PRO A 414 -3.75 7.83 25.85
N TYR A 415 -3.27 6.73 25.27
CA TYR A 415 -4.01 5.46 25.25
C TYR A 415 -3.96 4.77 26.60
N ALA A 416 -2.78 4.67 27.22
CA ALA A 416 -2.64 4.12 28.56
C ALA A 416 -3.48 4.89 29.60
N ALA A 417 -3.62 6.21 29.46
CA ALA A 417 -4.48 6.99 30.36
C ALA A 417 -5.96 6.64 30.22
N ARG A 418 -6.44 6.28 29.01
CA ARG A 418 -7.80 5.77 28.80
C ARG A 418 -7.97 4.37 29.39
N ASP A 419 -7.00 3.49 29.18
CA ASP A 419 -7.02 2.14 29.74
C ASP A 419 -6.98 2.21 31.28
N PHE A 420 -6.24 3.16 31.86
CA PHE A 420 -6.24 3.47 33.28
C PHE A 420 -7.63 3.91 33.75
N ALA A 421 -8.26 4.88 33.08
CA ALA A 421 -9.60 5.34 33.42
C ALA A 421 -10.64 4.20 33.37
N ALA A 422 -10.60 3.35 32.34
CA ALA A 422 -11.47 2.19 32.25
C ALA A 422 -11.26 1.19 33.40
N ALA A 423 -10.01 0.99 33.86
CA ALA A 423 -9.73 0.19 35.05
C ALA A 423 -10.22 0.84 36.35
N THR A 424 -10.25 2.18 36.41
CA THR A 424 -10.81 2.96 37.53
C THR A 424 -12.34 2.86 37.57
N ASP A 425 -13.01 2.96 36.42
CA ASP A 425 -14.48 2.87 36.33
C ASP A 425 -15.01 1.51 36.78
N LEU A 426 -14.18 0.46 36.74
CA LEU A 426 -14.51 -0.89 37.21
C LEU A 426 -14.17 -1.12 38.69
N ALA A 427 -13.55 -0.16 39.40
CA ALA A 427 -13.00 -0.35 40.74
C ALA A 427 -14.04 -0.83 41.77
N ASP A 428 -15.25 -0.26 41.76
CA ASP A 428 -16.31 -0.68 42.69
C ASP A 428 -16.84 -2.08 42.39
N ARG A 429 -16.75 -2.50 41.12
CA ARG A 429 -17.30 -3.78 40.62
C ARG A 429 -16.35 -4.96 40.80
N ILE A 430 -15.12 -4.71 41.25
CA ILE A 430 -14.14 -5.75 41.61
C ILE A 430 -14.04 -5.94 43.13
N ALA A 431 -14.87 -5.25 43.92
CA ALA A 431 -14.88 -5.39 45.37
C ALA A 431 -15.23 -6.84 45.79
N GLY A 432 -14.30 -7.51 46.48
CA GLY A 432 -14.46 -8.90 46.94
C GLY A 432 -13.93 -9.96 45.96
N ASP A 433 -13.39 -9.56 44.82
CA ASP A 433 -12.64 -10.46 43.93
C ASP A 433 -11.23 -10.69 44.49
N VAL A 434 -11.00 -11.86 45.08
CA VAL A 434 -9.73 -12.20 45.75
C VAL A 434 -8.56 -12.37 44.79
N ASP A 435 -8.84 -12.55 43.50
CA ASP A 435 -7.81 -12.77 42.47
C ASP A 435 -7.33 -11.45 41.85
N VAL A 436 -7.94 -10.30 42.22
CA VAL A 436 -7.61 -8.99 41.66
C VAL A 436 -7.18 -8.04 42.77
N VAL A 437 -5.98 -7.46 42.63
CA VAL A 437 -5.47 -6.45 43.56
C VAL A 437 -6.47 -5.28 43.66
N PRO A 438 -6.85 -4.81 44.86
CA PRO A 438 -7.72 -3.64 45.02
C PRO A 438 -7.20 -2.43 44.25
N HIS A 439 -8.11 -1.58 43.74
CA HIS A 439 -7.72 -0.48 42.85
C HIS A 439 -6.75 0.50 43.52
N ASP A 440 -6.98 0.85 44.79
CA ASP A 440 -6.11 1.77 45.54
C ASP A 440 -4.70 1.21 45.74
N ASP A 441 -4.59 -0.09 46.03
CA ASP A 441 -3.30 -0.77 46.18
C ASP A 441 -2.53 -0.82 44.86
N TRP A 442 -3.23 -1.14 43.76
CA TRP A 442 -2.64 -1.11 42.42
C TRP A 442 -2.20 0.31 42.02
N LEU A 443 -3.00 1.34 42.30
CA LEU A 443 -2.65 2.74 42.04
C LEU A 443 -1.42 3.18 42.85
N ALA A 444 -1.36 2.78 44.12
CA ALA A 444 -0.22 3.07 45.00
C ALA A 444 1.07 2.43 44.46
N ASP A 445 1.02 1.17 44.04
CA ASP A 445 2.17 0.48 43.44
C ASP A 445 2.56 1.09 42.08
N LEU A 446 1.58 1.38 41.22
CA LEU A 446 1.82 2.02 39.93
C LEU A 446 2.50 3.38 40.08
N ARG A 447 2.10 4.19 41.09
CA ARG A 447 2.76 5.46 41.44
C ARG A 447 4.17 5.24 41.98
N LYS A 448 4.39 4.20 42.80
CA LYS A 448 5.70 3.86 43.34
C LYS A 448 6.69 3.48 42.23
N VAL A 449 6.27 2.64 41.28
CA VAL A 449 7.13 2.12 40.19
C VAL A 449 7.28 3.14 39.06
N HIS A 450 6.20 3.82 38.65
CA HIS A 450 6.18 4.70 37.48
C HIS A 450 5.91 6.18 37.79
N GLY A 451 6.10 6.63 39.04
CA GLY A 451 5.84 8.02 39.45
C GLY A 451 6.60 9.08 38.65
N ARG A 452 7.77 8.74 38.09
CA ARG A 452 8.59 9.64 37.26
C ARG A 452 8.08 9.80 35.82
N LYS A 453 7.07 9.05 35.39
CA LYS A 453 6.47 9.17 34.05
C LYS A 453 5.48 10.35 34.01
N ILE A 454 5.97 11.56 34.25
CA ILE A 454 5.17 12.79 34.41
C ILE A 454 4.20 12.99 33.24
N GLY A 455 4.65 12.72 32.01
CA GLY A 455 3.80 12.83 30.82
C GLY A 455 2.55 11.94 30.84
N PHE A 456 2.62 10.76 31.47
CA PHE A 456 1.45 9.88 31.67
C PHE A 456 0.53 10.43 32.77
N TRP A 457 1.09 10.79 33.92
CA TRP A 457 0.31 11.32 35.04
C TRP A 457 -0.42 12.62 34.70
N ASN A 458 0.17 13.48 33.86
CA ASN A 458 -0.49 14.66 33.32
C ASN A 458 -1.71 14.31 32.45
N GLN A 459 -1.68 13.21 31.69
CA GLN A 459 -2.84 12.76 30.91
C GLN A 459 -3.95 12.23 31.83
N VAL A 460 -3.59 11.47 32.86
CA VAL A 460 -4.54 10.98 33.87
C VAL A 460 -5.22 12.16 34.57
N ALA A 461 -4.45 13.11 35.10
CA ALA A 461 -4.98 14.27 35.83
C ALA A 461 -5.74 15.28 34.95
N GLY A 462 -5.37 15.42 33.66
CA GLY A 462 -5.92 16.46 32.79
C GLY A 462 -7.16 16.07 31.98
N LYS A 463 -7.42 14.77 31.77
CA LYS A 463 -8.56 14.29 30.95
C LYS A 463 -9.52 13.35 31.69
N PHE A 464 -9.09 12.71 32.76
CA PHE A 464 -9.81 11.65 33.46
C PHE A 464 -9.71 11.75 34.99
N GLY A 465 -9.27 12.93 35.48
CA GLY A 465 -9.06 13.21 36.90
C GLY A 465 -10.25 13.90 37.56
#